data_AF-A0AAV2WFE4-F1
#
_entry.id   AF-A0AAV2WFE4-F1
#
_cell.length_a   1.000
_cell.length_b   1.000
_cell.length_c   1.000
_cell.angle_alpha   90.00
_cell.angle_beta   90.00
_cell.angle_gamma   90.00
#
_symmetry.space_group_name_H-M   'P 1'
#
loop_
_entity.id
_entity.type
_entity.pdbx_description
1 polymer ?
#
loop_
_entity_poly.entity_id
_entity_poly.type
_entity_poly.pdbx_seq_one_letter_code
_entity_poly.pdbx_strand_id
1 'polypeptide(L)' 'MTAVPPDPDPRRVPGLEPGGSVAPGDTPPDSAQTSGLGEPEPRPRHKLTPTAVVSMIALTVFIAVFAAAAIFLLIDMSN' A
#
# COMPACT_ATOMS: atom_id res chain seq x y z
N MET A 1 -42.77 33.43 -2.14
CA MET A 1 -41.91 32.42 -2.80
C MET A 1 -41.65 31.31 -1.79
N THR A 2 -42.30 30.16 -1.95
CA THR A 2 -42.12 28.99 -1.06
C THR A 2 -41.75 27.80 -1.93
N ALA A 3 -40.48 27.70 -2.31
CA ALA A 3 -39.97 26.55 -3.03
C ALA A 3 -40.03 25.34 -2.08
N VAL A 4 -40.78 24.31 -2.49
CA VAL A 4 -40.77 23.01 -1.83
C VAL A 4 -39.35 22.46 -1.96
N PRO A 5 -38.73 21.97 -0.87
CA PRO A 5 -37.42 21.34 -0.94
C PRO A 5 -37.43 20.24 -2.01
N PRO A 6 -36.39 20.10 -2.84
CA PRO A 6 -36.37 19.11 -3.93
C PRO A 6 -36.26 17.66 -3.44
N ASP A 7 -36.28 17.43 -2.13
CA ASP A 7 -36.02 16.12 -1.54
C ASP A 7 -37.32 15.29 -1.51
N PRO A 8 -37.40 14.16 -2.22
CA PRO A 8 -38.61 13.34 -2.28
C PRO A 8 -38.94 12.69 -0.93
N ASP A 9 -40.23 12.52 -0.64
CA ASP A 9 -40.69 11.84 0.58
C ASP A 9 -40.16 10.39 0.60
N PRO A 10 -39.37 9.98 1.62
CA PRO A 10 -38.75 8.65 1.67
C PRO A 10 -39.78 7.51 1.78
N ARG A 11 -41.03 7.81 2.14
CA ARG A 11 -42.13 6.84 2.14
C ARG A 11 -42.73 6.63 0.75
N ARG A 12 -42.29 7.38 -0.26
CA ARG A 12 -42.83 7.39 -1.61
C ARG A 12 -41.70 7.24 -2.62
N VAL A 13 -40.98 6.12 -2.52
CA VAL A 13 -39.97 5.67 -3.49
C VAL A 13 -40.67 5.06 -4.72
N PRO A 14 -40.50 5.62 -5.93
CA PRO A 14 -41.11 5.04 -7.13
C PRO A 14 -40.57 3.63 -7.40
N GLY A 15 -41.46 2.67 -7.64
CA GLY A 15 -41.08 1.29 -7.99
C GLY A 15 -40.83 0.33 -6.82
N LEU A 16 -41.04 0.75 -5.57
CA LEU A 16 -40.85 -0.11 -4.38
C LEU A 16 -42.13 -0.24 -3.55
N GLU A 17 -42.59 -1.48 -3.38
CA GLU A 17 -43.59 -1.82 -2.36
C GLU A 17 -42.94 -1.76 -0.96
N PRO A 18 -43.69 -1.39 0.10
CA PRO A 18 -43.16 -1.31 1.46
C PRO A 18 -42.51 -2.64 1.91
N GLY A 19 -41.18 -2.64 2.07
CA GLY A 19 -40.40 -3.82 2.48
C GLY A 19 -39.88 -4.70 1.34
N GLY A 20 -40.06 -4.32 0.07
CA GLY A 20 -39.57 -5.05 -1.09
C GLY A 20 -38.14 -4.67 -1.51
N SER A 21 -37.34 -5.66 -1.93
CA SER A 21 -36.08 -5.43 -2.64
C SER A 21 -36.35 -4.91 -4.06
N VAL A 22 -35.46 -4.06 -4.57
CA VAL A 22 -35.45 -3.67 -5.99
C VAL A 22 -35.29 -4.91 -6.89
N ALA A 23 -35.81 -4.87 -8.13
CA ALA A 23 -35.65 -6.01 -9.05
C ALA A 23 -34.18 -6.18 -9.44
N PRO A 24 -33.66 -7.41 -9.65
CA PRO A 24 -32.32 -7.60 -10.20
C PRO A 24 -32.18 -6.86 -11.55
N GLY A 25 -31.41 -5.77 -11.59
CA GLY A 25 -31.31 -4.85 -12.73
C GLY A 25 -31.66 -3.39 -12.41
N ASP A 26 -32.42 -3.14 -11.35
CA ASP A 26 -32.43 -1.86 -10.63
C ASP A 26 -31.10 -1.76 -9.88
N THR A 27 -30.07 -1.50 -10.66
CA THR A 27 -28.69 -1.59 -10.22
C THR A 27 -28.49 -0.42 -9.25
N PRO A 28 -27.96 -0.65 -8.04
CA PRO A 28 -27.31 0.43 -7.30
C PRO A 28 -26.43 1.21 -8.29
N PRO A 29 -26.37 2.56 -8.27
CA PRO A 29 -25.45 3.27 -9.15
C PRO A 29 -24.07 2.62 -8.98
N ASP A 30 -23.36 2.39 -10.09
CA ASP A 30 -22.04 1.77 -10.09
C ASP A 30 -21.29 2.30 -8.87
N SER A 31 -21.07 1.44 -7.86
CA SER A 31 -20.34 1.86 -6.67
C SER A 31 -19.01 2.32 -7.21
N ALA A 32 -18.73 3.62 -7.16
CA ALA A 32 -17.57 4.21 -7.82
C ALA A 32 -16.35 3.35 -7.49
N GLN A 33 -15.97 2.49 -8.43
CA GLN A 33 -14.89 1.56 -8.24
C GLN A 33 -13.64 2.43 -8.31
N THR A 34 -13.13 2.82 -7.15
CA THR A 34 -11.84 3.52 -7.06
C THR A 34 -10.67 2.57 -7.32
N SER A 35 -10.96 1.26 -7.49
CA SER A 35 -10.01 0.28 -7.98
C SER A 35 -9.60 0.61 -9.42
N GLY A 36 -8.48 1.31 -9.56
CA GLY A 36 -7.92 1.74 -10.85
C GLY A 36 -7.56 3.22 -10.94
N LEU A 37 -7.84 4.03 -9.90
CA LEU A 37 -7.45 5.45 -9.84
C LEU A 37 -6.01 5.67 -9.32
N GLY A 38 -5.24 4.61 -9.10
CA GLY A 38 -3.83 4.73 -8.78
C GLY A 38 -3.03 5.12 -10.02
N GLU A 39 -2.21 6.17 -9.91
CA GLU A 39 -1.17 6.48 -10.89
C GLU A 39 -0.29 5.22 -11.09
N PRO A 40 0.13 4.88 -12.33
CA PRO A 40 1.03 3.75 -12.56
C PRO A 40 2.26 3.83 -11.65
N GLU A 41 2.39 2.86 -10.74
CA GLU A 41 3.53 2.84 -9.82
C GLU A 41 4.84 2.81 -10.62
N PRO A 42 5.73 3.80 -10.45
CA PRO A 42 6.99 3.83 -11.16
C PRO A 42 7.80 2.58 -10.83
N ARG A 43 8.02 1.75 -11.85
CA ARG A 43 8.78 0.51 -11.69
C ARG A 43 10.20 0.85 -11.19
N PRO A 44 10.71 0.21 -10.13
CA PRO A 44 12.05 0.47 -9.63
C PRO A 44 13.09 0.27 -10.74
N ARG A 45 13.80 1.35 -11.08
CA ARG A 45 14.83 1.35 -12.14
C ARG A 45 16.07 0.53 -11.76
N HIS A 46 16.35 0.39 -10.47
CA HIS A 46 17.48 -0.37 -9.95
C HIS A 46 17.02 -1.35 -8.88
N LYS A 47 17.61 -2.54 -8.88
CA LYS A 47 17.34 -3.60 -7.89
C LYS A 47 17.86 -3.24 -6.51
N LEU A 48 18.88 -2.38 -6.43
CA LEU A 48 19.53 -1.96 -5.19
C LEU A 48 19.43 -0.44 -5.06
N THR A 49 19.01 0.03 -3.89
CA THR A 49 19.08 1.44 -3.53
C THR A 49 20.51 1.81 -3.16
N PRO A 50 20.94 3.07 -3.34
CA PRO A 50 22.26 3.52 -2.89
C PRO A 50 22.51 3.19 -1.41
N THR A 51 21.49 3.35 -0.56
CA THR A 51 21.53 2.99 0.85
C THR A 51 21.82 1.51 1.07
N ALA A 52 21.21 0.60 0.29
CA ALA A 52 21.47 -0.83 0.39
C ALA A 52 22.93 -1.18 0.04
N VAL A 53 23.48 -0.53 -1.00
CA VAL A 53 24.89 -0.71 -1.38
C VAL A 53 25.82 -0.23 -0.27
N VAL A 54 25.58 0.98 0.26
CA VAL A 54 26.37 1.54 1.36
C VAL A 54 26.29 0.65 2.61
N SER A 55 25.11 0.15 2.97
CA SER A 55 24.96 -0.75 4.12
C SER A 55 25.71 -2.06 3.95
N MET A 56 25.74 -2.62 2.73
CA MET A 56 26.45 -3.86 2.46
C MET A 56 27.97 -3.68 2.55
N ILE A 57 28.49 -2.56 2.02
CA ILE A 57 29.91 -2.20 2.15
C ILE A 57 30.28 -2.00 3.63
N ALA A 58 29.48 -1.23 4.38
CA ALA A 58 29.72 -0.99 5.80
C ALA A 58 29.74 -2.29 6.61
N LEU A 59 28.79 -3.20 6.35
CA LEU A 59 28.74 -4.50 7.00
C LEU A 59 29.97 -5.36 6.65
N THR A 60 30.41 -5.33 5.40
CA THR A 60 31.58 -6.08 4.94
C THR A 60 32.85 -5.59 5.63
N VAL A 61 33.04 -4.28 5.71
CA VAL A 61 34.18 -3.66 6.42
C VAL A 61 34.13 -3.99 7.90
N PHE A 62 32.96 -3.89 8.52
CA PHE A 62 32.78 -4.24 9.93
C PHE A 62 33.22 -5.68 10.19
N ILE A 63 32.69 -6.66 9.45
CA ILE A 63 33.07 -8.08 9.61
C ILE A 63 34.58 -8.28 9.38
N ALA A 64 35.16 -7.63 8.36
CA ALA A 64 36.58 -7.74 8.05
C ALA A 64 37.48 -7.26 9.22
N VAL A 65 37.09 -6.19 9.91
CA VAL A 65 37.82 -5.69 11.09
C VAL A 65 37.79 -6.73 12.22
N PHE A 66 36.64 -7.31 12.52
CA PHE A 66 36.54 -8.35 13.56
C PHE A 66 37.32 -9.61 13.17
N ALA A 67 37.25 -10.03 11.91
CA ALA A 67 38.01 -11.17 11.42
C ALA A 67 39.52 -10.92 11.54
N ALA A 68 40.00 -9.73 11.15
CA ALA A 68 41.41 -9.35 11.30
C ALA A 68 41.85 -9.35 12.76
N ALA A 69 41.04 -8.78 13.67
CA ALA A 69 41.34 -8.79 15.10
C ALA A 69 41.37 -10.22 15.69
N ALA A 70 40.43 -11.07 15.29
CA ALA A 70 40.39 -12.47 15.72
C ALA A 70 41.61 -13.25 15.23
N ILE A 71 42.00 -13.06 13.96
CA ILE A 71 43.20 -13.67 13.39
C ILE A 71 44.45 -13.19 14.12
N PHE A 72 44.56 -11.87 14.36
CA PHE A 72 45.67 -11.29 15.11
C PHE A 72 45.80 -11.91 16.51
N LEU A 73 44.69 -11.99 17.25
CA LEU A 73 44.66 -12.59 18.58
C LEU A 73 44.99 -14.09 18.56
N LEU A 74 44.56 -14.82 17.52
CA LEU A 74 44.91 -16.22 17.34
C LEU A 74 46.43 -16.40 17.13
N ILE A 75 47.04 -15.55 16.31
CA ILE A 75 48.48 -15.57 16.03
C ILE A 75 49.26 -15.25 17.31
N ASP A 76 48.87 -14.19 18.03
CA ASP A 76 49.50 -13.77 19.28
C ASP A 76 49.47 -14.88 20.35
N MET A 77 48.35 -15.59 20.48
CA MET A 77 48.24 -16.71 21.42
C MET A 77 49.05 -17.95 21.01
N SER A 78 49.42 -18.07 19.73
CA SER A 78 50.14 -19.23 19.18
C SER A 78 51.67 -19.09 19.16
N ASN A 79 52.19 -17.92 19.55
CA ASN A 79 53.61 -17.58 19.51
C ASN A 79 54.18 -17.39 20.92
#